data_AF-A0A820N6J0-F1
#
_entry.id   AF-A0A820N6J0-F1
#
_cell.length_a   1.000
_cell.length_b   1.000
_cell.length_c   1.000
_cell.angle_alpha   90.00
_cell.angle_beta   90.00
_cell.angle_gamma   90.00
#
_symmetry.space_group_name_H-M   'P 1'
#
loop_
_entity.id
_entity.type
_entity.pdbx_description
1 polymer ?
#
loop_
_entity_poly.entity_id
_entity_poly.type
_entity_poly.pdbx_seq_one_letter_code
_entity_poly.pdbx_strand_id
1 'polypeptide(L)'
;MKSKDIQKVVKTKYENGDGPTKIFRDLAGAVSLLTIKLWIKMINTTGSITLSSPPGCPRTVRTNTAIVKVKNRLNQKKRVPTRKLAKDVKISRTSVQRTLREDLGCACAEGLTTPVILENGTMDVEVYINEVLPIALECGNRMLGSDWTYQQNGARPHTHRFTQEWCAENFSDWSVGHPIHLTYAPWITVYGTSWVNV
;
A
#
# COMPACT_ATOMS: atom_id res chain seq x y z
N MET A 1 -35.68 6.82 1.58
CA MET A 1 -35.02 5.52 1.32
C MET A 1 -33.65 5.80 0.71
N LYS A 2 -32.56 5.17 1.19
CA LYS A 2 -31.23 5.42 0.61
C LYS A 2 -31.13 4.70 -0.73
N SER A 3 -30.34 5.22 -1.68
CA SER A 3 -30.22 4.69 -3.05
C SER A 3 -29.88 3.19 -3.10
N LYS A 4 -29.03 2.71 -2.18
CA LYS A 4 -28.67 1.29 -2.05
C LYS A 4 -29.85 0.38 -1.70
N ASP A 5 -30.79 0.88 -0.88
CA ASP A 5 -31.97 0.12 -0.46
C ASP A 5 -32.93 -0.08 -1.65
N ILE A 6 -33.05 0.95 -2.51
CA ILE A 6 -33.88 0.87 -3.72
C ILE A 6 -33.33 -0.14 -4.72
N GLN A 7 -32.01 -0.14 -4.94
CA GLN A 7 -31.36 -1.11 -5.83
C GLN A 7 -31.57 -2.54 -5.36
N LYS A 8 -31.50 -2.79 -4.04
CA LYS A 8 -31.76 -4.10 -3.45
C LYS A 8 -33.20 -4.56 -3.69
N VAL A 9 -34.18 -3.68 -3.48
CA VAL A 9 -35.60 -3.97 -3.75
C VAL A 9 -35.84 -4.29 -5.23
N VAL A 10 -35.26 -3.51 -6.16
CA VAL A 10 -35.37 -3.77 -7.60
C VAL A 10 -34.78 -5.13 -7.96
N LYS A 11 -33.60 -5.48 -7.40
CA LYS A 11 -32.95 -6.77 -7.64
C LYS A 11 -33.86 -7.93 -7.23
N THR A 12 -34.38 -7.89 -6.01
CA THR A 12 -35.24 -8.96 -5.48
C THR A 12 -36.53 -9.13 -6.30
N LYS A 13 -37.17 -8.03 -6.70
CA LYS A 13 -38.39 -8.12 -7.53
C LYS A 13 -38.13 -8.67 -8.93
N TYR A 14 -37.00 -8.28 -9.52
CA TYR A 14 -36.60 -8.82 -10.82
C TYR A 14 -36.27 -10.31 -10.74
N GLU A 15 -35.57 -10.77 -9.70
CA GLU A 15 -35.30 -12.19 -9.43
C GLU A 15 -36.59 -13.00 -9.21
N ASN A 16 -37.62 -12.38 -8.62
CA ASN A 16 -38.95 -12.98 -8.47
C ASN A 16 -39.76 -13.02 -9.79
N GLY A 17 -39.21 -12.52 -10.90
CA GLY A 17 -39.83 -12.55 -12.23
C GLY A 17 -40.74 -11.35 -12.56
N ASP A 18 -40.73 -10.29 -11.74
CA ASP A 18 -41.55 -9.11 -12.01
C ASP A 18 -41.01 -8.29 -13.19
N GLY A 19 -41.91 -7.89 -14.09
CA GLY A 19 -41.57 -7.03 -15.22
C GLY A 19 -41.21 -5.59 -14.82
N PRO A 20 -40.41 -4.86 -15.62
CA PRO A 20 -39.94 -3.50 -15.30
C PRO A 20 -41.06 -2.51 -14.96
N THR A 21 -42.19 -2.61 -15.65
CA THR A 21 -43.37 -1.74 -15.45
C THR A 21 -44.05 -2.01 -14.12
N LYS A 22 -44.08 -3.28 -13.66
CA LYS A 22 -44.64 -3.66 -12.36
C LYS A 22 -43.76 -3.13 -11.23
N ILE A 23 -42.45 -3.34 -11.35
CA ILE A 23 -41.45 -2.81 -10.41
C ILE A 23 -41.56 -1.28 -10.28
N PHE A 24 -41.73 -0.57 -11.40
CA PHE A 24 -41.90 0.89 -11.40
C PHE A 24 -43.15 1.35 -10.63
N ARG A 25 -44.30 0.68 -10.85
CA ARG A 25 -45.55 1.00 -10.13
C ARG A 25 -45.40 0.75 -8.63
N ASP A 26 -44.79 -0.36 -8.26
CA ASP A 26 -44.60 -0.72 -6.85
C ASP A 26 -43.63 0.21 -6.11
N LEU A 27 -42.72 0.87 -6.84
CA LEU A 27 -41.83 1.90 -6.31
C LEU A 27 -42.47 3.29 -6.32
N ALA A 28 -43.74 3.42 -6.70
CA ALA A 28 -44.51 4.67 -6.72
C ALA A 28 -43.79 5.83 -7.42
N GLY A 29 -42.99 5.55 -8.46
CA GLY A 29 -42.24 6.57 -9.19
C GLY A 29 -41.01 7.12 -8.47
N ALA A 30 -40.56 6.52 -7.36
CA ALA A 30 -39.33 6.92 -6.67
C ALA A 30 -38.07 6.86 -7.56
N VAL A 31 -38.12 6.08 -8.64
CA VAL A 31 -37.06 5.94 -9.64
C VAL A 31 -37.70 5.90 -11.03
N SER A 32 -37.05 6.50 -12.02
CA SER A 32 -37.58 6.51 -13.40
C SER A 32 -37.61 5.10 -14.01
N LEU A 33 -38.60 4.86 -14.89
CA LEU A 33 -38.68 3.60 -15.64
C LEU A 33 -37.41 3.32 -16.48
N LEU A 34 -36.76 4.38 -16.97
CA LEU A 34 -35.50 4.28 -17.72
C LEU A 34 -34.38 3.74 -16.84
N THR A 35 -34.25 4.23 -15.61
CA THR A 35 -33.25 3.77 -14.65
C THR A 35 -33.47 2.30 -14.29
N ILE A 36 -34.73 1.86 -14.11
CA ILE A 36 -35.06 0.45 -13.85
C ILE A 36 -34.65 -0.44 -15.04
N LYS A 37 -34.93 -0.01 -16.28
CA LYS A 37 -34.49 -0.72 -17.49
C LYS A 37 -32.96 -0.82 -17.59
N LEU A 38 -32.24 0.25 -17.26
CA LEU A 38 -30.78 0.28 -17.26
C LEU A 38 -30.21 -0.68 -16.20
N TRP A 39 -30.77 -0.70 -14.99
CA TRP A 39 -30.35 -1.63 -13.95
C TRP A 39 -30.61 -3.08 -14.32
N ILE A 40 -31.77 -3.41 -14.89
CA ILE A 40 -32.04 -4.76 -15.39
C ILE A 40 -31.04 -5.17 -16.47
N LYS A 41 -30.70 -4.26 -17.40
CA LYS A 41 -29.66 -4.51 -18.41
C LYS A 41 -28.29 -4.79 -17.76
N MET A 42 -27.93 -4.04 -16.72
CA MET A 42 -26.69 -4.29 -15.96
C MET A 42 -26.72 -5.65 -15.23
N ILE A 43 -27.84 -6.04 -14.62
CA ILE A 43 -27.99 -7.37 -13.98
C ILE A 43 -27.73 -8.47 -15.00
N ASN A 44 -28.33 -8.36 -16.19
CA ASN A 44 -28.17 -9.38 -17.23
C ASN A 44 -26.74 -9.44 -17.81
N THR A 45 -25.99 -8.33 -17.74
CA THR A 45 -24.63 -8.24 -18.32
C THR A 45 -23.54 -8.58 -17.31
N THR A 46 -23.66 -8.09 -16.07
CA THR A 46 -22.61 -8.11 -15.04
C THR A 46 -23.04 -8.87 -13.77
N GLY A 47 -24.32 -9.20 -13.61
CA GLY A 47 -24.86 -9.85 -12.42
C GLY A 47 -25.03 -8.93 -11.21
N SER A 48 -24.72 -7.63 -11.35
CA SER A 48 -24.81 -6.65 -10.26
C SER A 48 -25.39 -5.31 -10.71
N ILE A 49 -26.11 -4.67 -9.77
CA ILE A 49 -26.64 -3.30 -9.89
C ILE A 49 -25.69 -2.29 -9.22
N THR A 50 -24.73 -2.75 -8.40
CA THR A 50 -23.83 -1.85 -7.69
C THR A 50 -22.91 -1.15 -8.69
N LEU A 51 -23.08 0.17 -8.83
CA LEU A 51 -22.14 1.01 -9.58
C LEU A 51 -20.81 1.01 -8.82
N SER A 52 -19.78 0.41 -9.41
CA SER A 52 -18.41 0.66 -8.95
C SER A 52 -18.06 2.13 -9.21
N SER A 53 -17.22 2.70 -8.35
CA SER A 53 -16.64 4.01 -8.63
C SER A 53 -15.99 3.97 -10.03
N PRO A 54 -16.21 4.98 -10.88
CA PRO A 54 -15.56 5.03 -12.18
C PRO A 54 -14.04 4.88 -11.98
N PRO A 55 -13.35 4.07 -12.80
CA PRO A 55 -11.90 4.00 -12.71
C PRO A 55 -11.33 5.41 -12.94
N GLY A 56 -10.50 5.87 -12.01
CA GLY A 56 -9.82 7.16 -12.15
C GLY A 56 -8.91 7.19 -13.38
N CYS A 57 -8.38 8.38 -13.71
CA CYS A 57 -7.48 8.54 -14.85
C CYS A 57 -6.29 7.56 -14.78
N PRO A 58 -6.05 6.73 -15.82
CA PRO A 58 -4.93 5.82 -15.84
C PRO A 58 -3.60 6.57 -15.72
N ARG A 59 -2.69 6.05 -14.88
CA ARG A 59 -1.37 6.67 -14.68
C ARG A 59 -0.50 6.48 -15.94
N THR A 60 -0.10 7.59 -16.58
CA THR A 60 0.64 7.57 -17.85
C THR A 60 2.11 7.19 -17.68
N VAL A 61 2.79 7.72 -16.66
CA VAL A 61 4.25 7.59 -16.50
C VAL A 61 4.64 6.38 -15.63
N ARG A 62 3.77 6.02 -14.69
CA ARG A 62 4.02 5.01 -13.67
C ARG A 62 3.18 3.76 -13.93
N THR A 63 3.48 3.12 -15.04
CA THR A 63 2.83 1.88 -15.46
C THR A 63 3.47 0.67 -14.77
N ASN A 64 2.74 -0.43 -14.64
CA ASN A 64 3.29 -1.69 -14.11
C ASN A 64 4.53 -2.14 -14.88
N THR A 65 4.57 -1.91 -16.20
CA THR A 65 5.72 -2.23 -17.05
C THR A 65 6.95 -1.42 -16.69
N ALA A 66 6.81 -0.13 -16.39
CA ALA A 66 7.90 0.72 -15.91
C ALA A 66 8.43 0.26 -14.55
N ILE A 67 7.54 -0.08 -13.62
CA ILE A 67 7.89 -0.58 -12.28
C ILE A 67 8.72 -1.88 -12.38
N VAL A 68 8.26 -2.84 -13.19
CA VAL A 68 8.96 -4.10 -13.41
C VAL A 68 10.35 -3.89 -14.02
N LYS A 69 10.48 -2.97 -14.99
CA LYS A 69 11.79 -2.64 -15.58
C LYS A 69 12.77 -2.08 -14.54
N VAL A 70 12.32 -1.16 -13.69
CA VAL A 70 13.13 -0.60 -12.60
C VAL A 70 13.55 -1.71 -11.63
N LYS A 71 12.61 -2.58 -11.21
CA LYS A 71 12.87 -3.69 -10.29
C LYS A 71 13.91 -4.68 -10.85
N ASN A 72 13.74 -5.10 -12.10
CA ASN A 72 14.65 -6.04 -12.76
C ASN A 72 16.06 -5.46 -12.87
N ARG A 73 16.18 -4.16 -13.21
CA ARG A 73 17.48 -3.50 -13.31
C ARG A 73 18.22 -3.44 -11.98
N LEU A 74 17.50 -3.18 -10.88
CA LEU A 74 18.06 -3.16 -9.51
C LEU A 74 18.52 -4.55 -9.07
N ASN A 75 17.76 -5.60 -9.40
CA ASN A 75 18.14 -6.97 -9.08
C ASN A 75 19.41 -7.42 -9.82
N GLN A 76 19.62 -6.97 -11.06
CA GLN A 76 20.79 -7.32 -11.86
C GLN A 76 22.09 -6.65 -11.39
N LYS A 77 22.03 -5.41 -10.89
CA LYS A 77 23.21 -4.67 -10.42
C LYS A 77 22.91 -3.97 -9.11
N LYS A 78 23.42 -4.52 -8.01
CA LYS A 78 23.37 -3.89 -6.69
C LYS A 78 24.24 -2.62 -6.70
N ARG A 79 23.75 -1.53 -6.11
CA ARG A 79 24.35 -0.17 -6.08
C ARG A 79 24.40 0.57 -7.43
N VAL A 80 23.25 1.05 -7.91
CA VAL A 80 23.17 1.97 -9.06
C VAL A 80 22.58 3.31 -8.60
N PRO A 81 23.29 4.44 -8.77
CA PRO A 81 22.73 5.74 -8.43
C PRO A 81 21.51 6.03 -9.30
N THR A 82 20.47 6.64 -8.74
CA THR A 82 19.19 6.91 -9.42
C THR A 82 19.38 7.59 -10.77
N ARG A 83 20.36 8.49 -10.89
CA ARG A 83 20.69 9.17 -12.16
C ARG A 83 21.11 8.19 -13.27
N LYS A 84 21.90 7.17 -12.94
CA LYS A 84 22.34 6.14 -13.89
C LYS A 84 21.18 5.18 -14.20
N LEU A 85 20.41 4.80 -13.17
CA LEU A 85 19.21 3.99 -13.32
C LEU A 85 18.18 4.63 -14.27
N ALA A 86 17.96 5.93 -14.14
CA ALA A 86 17.07 6.70 -15.02
C ALA A 86 17.52 6.67 -16.49
N LYS A 87 18.82 6.82 -16.74
CA LYS A 87 19.40 6.72 -18.10
C LYS A 87 19.22 5.31 -18.67
N ASP A 88 19.50 4.29 -17.88
CA ASP A 88 19.42 2.88 -18.30
C ASP A 88 17.97 2.47 -18.63
N VAL A 89 17.00 2.89 -17.80
CA VAL A 89 15.58 2.52 -17.96
C VAL A 89 14.83 3.48 -18.90
N LYS A 90 15.47 4.57 -19.35
CA LYS A 90 14.88 5.64 -20.18
C LYS A 90 13.61 6.25 -19.56
N ILE A 91 13.63 6.44 -18.24
CA ILE A 91 12.56 7.09 -17.47
C ILE A 91 13.13 8.34 -16.81
N SER A 92 12.30 9.38 -16.61
CA SER A 92 12.74 10.59 -15.91
C SER A 92 13.22 10.27 -14.49
N ARG A 93 14.28 10.98 -14.05
CA ARG A 93 14.84 10.80 -12.70
C ARG A 93 13.78 10.89 -11.60
N THR A 94 12.88 11.86 -11.73
CA THR A 94 11.79 12.11 -10.77
C THR A 94 10.81 10.96 -10.71
N SER A 95 10.47 10.36 -11.86
CA SER A 95 9.57 9.21 -11.89
C SER A 95 10.23 7.96 -11.33
N VAL A 96 11.52 7.74 -11.60
CA VAL A 96 12.29 6.66 -10.96
C VAL A 96 12.33 6.84 -9.45
N GLN A 97 12.57 8.05 -8.95
CA GLN A 97 12.53 8.35 -7.51
C GLN A 97 11.17 8.07 -6.87
N ARG A 98 10.07 8.43 -7.55
CA ARG A 98 8.71 8.15 -7.07
C ARG A 98 8.39 6.67 -7.08
N THR A 99 8.75 5.94 -8.13
CA THR A 99 8.59 4.49 -8.20
C THR A 99 9.38 3.77 -7.10
N LEU A 100 10.63 4.18 -6.87
CA LEU A 100 11.44 3.66 -5.76
C LEU A 100 10.77 3.91 -4.40
N ARG A 101 10.32 5.15 -4.14
CA ARG A 101 9.74 5.55 -2.86
C ARG A 101 8.38 4.91 -2.59
N GLU A 102 7.46 4.95 -3.55
CA GLU A 102 6.04 4.62 -3.28
C GLU A 102 5.59 3.27 -3.87
N ASP A 103 6.31 2.65 -4.84
CA ASP A 103 5.95 1.29 -5.36
C ASP A 103 6.86 0.21 -4.80
N LEU A 104 8.17 0.50 -4.71
CA LEU A 104 9.18 -0.49 -4.33
C LEU A 104 9.59 -0.38 -2.86
N GLY A 105 9.05 0.61 -2.13
CA GLY A 105 9.24 0.76 -0.68
C GLY A 105 10.67 1.05 -0.25
N CYS A 106 11.51 1.63 -1.11
CA CYS A 106 12.95 1.71 -0.90
C CYS A 106 13.56 3.04 -1.33
N ALA A 107 14.40 3.61 -0.46
CA ALA A 107 15.38 4.61 -0.89
C ALA A 107 16.63 4.57 -0.01
N CYS A 108 17.64 3.78 -0.40
CA CYS A 108 19.02 4.10 -0.10
C CYS A 108 19.92 3.73 -1.28
N ALA A 109 21.05 4.45 -1.43
CA ALA A 109 21.99 4.32 -2.56
C ALA A 109 22.57 2.90 -2.73
N GLU A 110 22.42 2.07 -1.70
CA GLU A 110 23.00 0.77 -1.46
C GLU A 110 22.11 -0.41 -1.92
N GLY A 111 20.80 -0.21 -2.05
CA GLY A 111 19.87 -1.28 -2.44
C GLY A 111 18.43 -1.06 -2.00
N LEU A 112 17.58 -2.06 -2.29
CA LEU A 112 16.20 -2.14 -1.82
C LEU A 112 16.20 -2.76 -0.40
N THR A 113 15.63 -2.07 0.59
CA THR A 113 15.14 -2.73 1.83
C THR A 113 14.02 -3.68 1.44
N THR A 114 14.08 -4.95 1.86
CA THR A 114 13.00 -5.88 1.53
C THR A 114 11.70 -5.34 2.12
N PRO A 115 10.66 -5.01 1.32
CA PRO A 115 9.40 -4.55 1.87
C PRO A 115 8.78 -5.69 2.67
N VAL A 116 8.55 -5.48 3.96
CA VAL A 116 7.82 -6.40 4.82
C VAL A 116 6.35 -6.07 4.69
N ILE A 117 5.62 -6.87 3.90
CA ILE A 117 4.17 -6.77 3.77
C ILE A 117 3.57 -7.79 4.72
N LEU A 118 2.91 -7.31 5.77
CA LEU A 118 2.17 -8.18 6.69
C LEU A 118 0.78 -8.44 6.12
N GLU A 119 0.51 -9.70 5.77
CA GLU A 119 -0.79 -10.13 5.26
C GLU A 119 -1.80 -10.19 6.42
N ASN A 120 -2.46 -9.06 6.68
CA ASN A 120 -3.55 -8.86 7.64
C ASN A 120 -3.21 -9.12 9.12
N GLY A 121 -3.02 -8.03 9.86
CA GLY A 121 -2.94 -8.01 11.32
C GLY A 121 -2.67 -6.60 11.85
N THR A 122 -2.94 -6.37 13.13
CA THR A 122 -2.42 -5.18 13.81
C THR A 122 -0.95 -5.44 14.13
N MET A 123 -0.09 -4.42 13.95
CA MET A 123 1.33 -4.48 14.33
C MET A 123 1.44 -4.66 15.86
N ASP A 124 1.63 -5.90 16.30
CA ASP A 124 1.87 -6.26 17.70
C ASP A 124 3.38 -6.37 17.99
N VAL A 125 3.74 -6.35 19.26
CA VAL A 125 5.11 -6.44 19.78
C VAL A 125 5.80 -7.71 19.25
N GLU A 126 5.13 -8.86 19.34
CA GLU A 126 5.70 -10.14 18.92
C GLU A 126 5.97 -10.19 17.41
N VAL A 127 5.01 -9.74 16.61
CA VAL A 127 5.15 -9.64 15.14
C VAL A 127 6.29 -8.68 14.78
N TYR A 128 6.39 -7.56 15.48
CA TYR A 128 7.44 -6.58 15.25
C TYR A 128 8.83 -7.16 15.58
N ILE A 129 8.98 -7.84 16.71
CA ILE A 129 10.25 -8.47 17.12
C ILE A 129 10.63 -9.63 16.20
N ASN A 130 9.68 -10.49 15.83
CA ASN A 130 9.99 -11.72 15.10
C ASN A 130 10.10 -11.52 13.58
N GLU A 131 9.33 -10.60 13.01
CA GLU A 131 9.24 -10.44 11.56
C GLU A 131 9.90 -9.15 11.05
N VAL A 132 9.86 -8.05 11.81
CA VAL A 132 10.33 -6.74 11.32
C VAL A 132 11.78 -6.47 11.71
N LEU A 133 12.12 -6.61 13.00
CA LEU A 133 13.45 -6.26 13.51
C LEU A 133 14.60 -7.07 12.87
N PRO A 134 14.49 -8.40 12.64
CA PRO A 134 15.55 -9.17 12.00
C PRO A 134 15.80 -8.74 10.56
N ILE A 135 14.73 -8.43 9.81
CA ILE A 135 14.82 -7.93 8.43
C ILE A 135 15.47 -6.55 8.42
N ALA A 136 15.12 -5.69 9.38
CA ALA A 136 15.73 -4.37 9.52
C ALA A 136 17.23 -4.45 9.82
N LEU A 137 17.64 -5.35 10.73
CA LEU A 137 19.03 -5.62 11.07
C LEU A 137 19.82 -6.18 9.88
N GLU A 138 19.30 -7.20 9.22
CA GLU A 138 19.94 -7.77 8.03
C GLU A 138 20.09 -6.72 6.93
N CYS A 139 19.02 -5.95 6.67
CA CYS A 139 19.04 -4.91 5.66
C CYS A 139 20.05 -3.81 6.02
N GLY A 140 20.09 -3.36 7.28
CA GLY A 140 21.01 -2.34 7.72
C GLY A 140 22.46 -2.79 7.67
N ASN A 141 22.76 -3.99 8.17
CA ASN A 141 24.12 -4.54 8.09
C ASN A 141 24.59 -4.71 6.65
N ARG A 142 23.70 -5.16 5.76
CA ARG A 142 24.00 -5.32 4.35
C ARG A 142 24.16 -3.98 3.61
N MET A 143 23.42 -2.94 4.00
CA MET A 143 23.37 -1.66 3.27
C MET A 143 24.30 -0.60 3.85
N LEU A 144 24.52 -0.56 5.15
CA LEU A 144 25.28 0.49 5.84
C LEU A 144 26.53 -0.05 6.53
N GLY A 145 26.77 -1.37 6.52
CA GLY A 145 27.84 -2.00 7.28
C GLY A 145 27.47 -2.12 8.76
N SER A 146 28.45 -2.11 9.65
CA SER A 146 28.23 -2.33 11.09
C SER A 146 28.02 -1.05 11.90
N ASP A 147 28.21 0.12 11.27
CA ASP A 147 28.25 1.42 11.94
C ASP A 147 27.08 2.30 11.49
N TRP A 148 25.90 2.00 12.07
CA TRP A 148 24.65 2.68 11.75
C TRP A 148 23.68 2.63 12.94
N THR A 149 22.80 3.63 13.00
CA THR A 149 21.83 3.76 14.10
C THR A 149 20.44 3.32 13.65
N TYR A 150 19.82 2.38 14.36
CA TYR A 150 18.41 2.02 14.15
C TYR A 150 17.49 3.02 14.85
N GLN A 151 16.61 3.69 14.10
CA GLN A 151 15.72 4.71 14.66
C GLN A 151 14.26 4.29 14.59
N GLN A 152 13.60 4.29 15.75
CA GLN A 152 12.19 3.96 15.91
C GLN A 152 11.34 5.21 16.14
N ASN A 153 10.10 5.17 15.63
CA ASN A 153 9.06 6.14 16.04
C ASN A 153 8.37 5.67 17.33
N GLY A 154 7.64 6.55 18.01
CA GLY A 154 6.98 6.26 19.31
C GLY A 154 5.73 5.38 19.23
N ALA A 155 5.61 4.48 18.25
CA ALA A 155 4.48 3.54 18.19
C ALA A 155 4.55 2.52 19.34
N ARG A 156 3.37 2.08 19.82
CA ARG A 156 3.24 1.13 20.95
C ARG A 156 4.18 -0.08 20.88
N PRO A 157 4.27 -0.84 19.76
CA PRO A 157 5.17 -1.99 19.69
C PRO A 157 6.64 -1.57 19.74
N HIS A 158 6.99 -0.39 19.24
CA HIS A 158 8.37 0.07 19.26
C HIS A 158 8.82 0.43 20.67
N THR A 159 7.98 1.13 21.44
CA THR A 159 8.27 1.54 22.82
C THR A 159 8.17 0.42 23.84
N HIS A 160 7.78 -0.80 23.41
CA HIS A 160 7.57 -1.92 24.32
C HIS A 160 8.89 -2.44 24.89
N ARG A 161 8.93 -2.81 26.19
CA ARG A 161 10.16 -3.21 26.88
C ARG A 161 10.94 -4.31 26.14
N PHE A 162 10.27 -5.39 25.73
CA PHE A 162 10.91 -6.49 24.98
C PHE A 162 11.51 -6.05 23.65
N THR A 163 10.90 -5.08 22.98
CA THR A 163 11.42 -4.53 21.72
C THR A 163 12.66 -3.69 21.96
N GLN A 164 12.68 -2.91 23.03
CA GLN A 164 13.81 -2.10 23.44
C GLN A 164 15.00 -2.97 23.88
N GLU A 165 14.73 -4.02 24.67
CA GLU A 165 15.72 -5.04 25.06
C GLU A 165 16.32 -5.73 23.82
N TRP A 166 15.49 -6.18 22.88
CA TRP A 166 15.94 -6.78 21.63
C TRP A 166 16.84 -5.83 20.83
N CYS A 167 16.46 -4.55 20.73
CA CYS A 167 17.26 -3.56 20.00
C CYS A 167 18.62 -3.32 20.64
N ALA A 168 18.69 -3.27 21.98
CA ALA A 168 19.94 -3.11 22.71
C ALA A 168 20.88 -4.31 22.58
N GLU A 169 20.33 -5.52 22.42
CA GLU A 169 21.12 -6.74 22.25
C GLU A 169 21.64 -6.93 20.82
N ASN A 170 20.95 -6.39 19.81
CA ASN A 170 21.20 -6.72 18.40
C ASN A 170 21.76 -5.56 17.56
N PHE A 171 21.45 -4.31 17.88
CA PHE A 171 21.98 -3.15 17.15
C PHE A 171 23.22 -2.57 17.84
N SER A 172 24.18 -2.12 17.05
CA SER A 172 25.37 -1.41 17.53
C SER A 172 25.02 -0.03 18.11
N ASP A 173 24.03 0.64 17.53
CA ASP A 173 23.45 1.89 18.04
C ASP A 173 21.95 1.96 17.70
N TRP A 174 21.12 2.49 18.61
CA TRP A 174 19.67 2.63 18.39
C TRP A 174 19.06 3.76 19.23
N SER A 175 17.95 4.33 18.73
CA SER A 175 17.23 5.42 19.41
C SER A 175 15.72 5.41 19.18
N VAL A 176 14.98 5.97 20.16
CA VAL A 176 13.53 6.18 20.10
C VAL A 176 13.23 7.68 20.13
N GLY A 177 12.51 8.18 19.12
CA GLY A 177 12.12 9.60 19.02
C GLY A 177 12.82 10.37 17.90
N HIS A 178 12.52 11.68 17.78
CA HIS A 178 13.20 12.55 16.82
C HIS A 178 14.64 12.86 17.32
N PRO A 179 15.68 12.75 16.48
CA PRO A 179 17.05 12.95 16.94
C PRO A 179 17.31 14.44 17.09
N ILE A 180 17.69 14.88 18.29
CA ILE A 180 18.04 16.29 18.53
C ILE A 180 19.52 16.54 18.19
N HIS A 181 20.43 15.57 18.36
CA HIS A 181 21.84 15.77 18.02
C HIS A 181 22.59 14.44 17.79
N LEU A 182 22.71 13.98 16.55
CA LEU A 182 23.73 13.01 16.14
C LEU A 182 24.09 13.32 14.68
N THR A 183 25.29 13.85 14.44
CA THR A 183 25.60 14.59 13.19
C THR A 183 26.29 13.78 12.10
N TYR A 184 26.56 12.48 12.24
CA TYR A 184 27.40 11.78 11.25
C TYR A 184 27.05 10.32 10.90
N ALA A 185 26.02 9.69 11.49
CA ALA A 185 25.66 8.30 11.17
C ALA A 185 24.59 8.21 10.04
N PRO A 186 24.68 7.23 9.12
CA PRO A 186 23.58 6.92 8.20
C PRO A 186 22.43 6.18 8.92
N TRP A 187 21.18 6.53 8.57
CA TRP A 187 19.98 6.07 9.28
C TRP A 187 19.12 5.12 8.44
N ILE A 188 18.48 4.15 9.08
CA ILE A 188 17.35 3.38 8.52
C ILE A 188 16.11 3.64 9.36
N THR A 189 15.10 4.23 8.72
CA THR A 189 13.78 4.43 9.32
C THR A 189 12.81 3.39 8.75
N VAL A 190 12.28 2.52 9.61
CA VAL A 190 11.18 1.62 9.24
C VAL A 190 9.86 2.36 9.48
N TYR A 191 9.21 2.78 8.40
CA TYR A 191 7.85 3.31 8.48
C TYR A 191 6.87 2.14 8.57
N GLY A 192 6.42 1.83 9.78
CA GLY A 192 5.20 1.05 9.96
C GLY A 192 3.99 1.91 9.59
N THR A 193 3.49 1.81 8.35
CA THR A 193 2.18 2.37 8.02
C THR A 193 1.10 1.51 8.66
N SER A 194 0.67 1.86 9.87
CA SER A 194 -0.59 1.37 10.41
C SER A 194 -1.72 1.95 9.56
N TRP A 195 -2.26 1.17 8.63
CA TRP A 195 -3.56 1.49 8.06
C TRP A 195 -4.60 1.17 9.13
N VAL A 196 -4.92 2.16 9.96
CA VAL A 196 -6.19 2.17 10.69
C VAL A 196 -7.27 2.41 9.65
N ASN A 197 -8.04 1.37 9.33
CA ASN A 197 -9.29 1.53 8.60
C ASN A 197 -10.22 2.41 9.44
N VAL A 198 -10.52 3.61 8.95
CA VAL A 198 -11.72 4.39 9.26
C VAL A 198 -12.47 4.61 7.97
#